data_AF-B7EQK5-F1
#
_entry.id   AF-B7EQK5-F1
#
_cell.length_a   1.000
_cell.length_b   1.000
_cell.length_c   1.000
_cell.angle_alpha   90.00
_cell.angle_beta   90.00
_cell.angle_gamma   90.00
#
_symmetry.space_group_name_H-M   'P 1'
#
loop_
_entity.id
_entity.type
_entity.pdbx_description
1 polymer ?
#
loop_
_entity_poly.entity_id
_entity_poly.type
_entity_poly.pdbx_seq_one_letter_code
_entity_poly.pdbx_strand_id
1 'polypeptide(L)'
;MRGGIPICFPQFGNSGTLEQHGFARNRIWALDEEHPPLNQNDNNSKASVDLILKPSEDDLKCWPHGFEFRLRVSLTKDGNLSLVSRIRNVNGKPFSFSFGYHTYLSVSDISEVRIEGLETLDYLDNLSQRERFTEQGDAITFESEVKNV
;
A
#
# COMPACT_ATOMS: atom_id res chain seq x y z
N MET A 1 6.59 7.94 9.69
CA MET A 1 6.32 9.03 8.73
C MET A 1 4.82 9.33 8.73
N ARG A 2 4.42 10.60 8.57
CA ARG A 2 3.01 11.04 8.42
C ARG A 2 2.88 11.72 7.05
N GLY A 3 2.09 11.16 6.13
CA GLY A 3 1.99 11.60 4.72
C GLY A 3 2.76 10.71 3.73
N GLY A 4 2.65 11.02 2.44
CA GLY A 4 3.23 10.24 1.33
C GLY A 4 2.46 8.95 1.03
N ILE A 5 3.17 7.88 0.68
CA ILE A 5 2.58 6.55 0.42
C ILE A 5 3.25 5.49 1.31
N PRO A 6 2.93 5.42 2.62
CA PRO A 6 3.40 4.35 3.48
C PRO A 6 2.92 2.98 3.00
N ILE A 7 3.78 1.98 3.13
CA ILE A 7 3.49 0.60 2.74
C ILE A 7 3.06 -0.21 3.97
N CYS A 8 1.84 -0.75 3.94
CA CYS A 8 1.35 -1.69 4.94
C CYS A 8 1.71 -3.11 4.51
N PHE A 9 2.59 -3.79 5.24
CA PHE A 9 2.95 -5.19 5.00
C PHE A 9 3.68 -5.75 6.24
N PRO A 10 3.43 -7.02 6.62
CA PRO A 10 2.53 -8.01 6.01
C PRO A 10 1.10 -7.96 6.59
N GLN A 11 0.76 -6.88 7.29
CA GLN A 11 -0.53 -6.69 7.94
C GLN A 11 -1.12 -5.33 7.59
N PHE A 12 -2.42 -5.25 7.35
CA PHE A 12 -3.18 -4.01 7.27
C PHE A 12 -3.97 -3.80 8.57
N GLY A 13 -3.88 -2.59 9.14
CA GLY A 13 -4.48 -2.26 10.43
C GLY A 13 -4.00 -3.18 11.55
N ASN A 14 -4.93 -3.57 12.42
CA ASN A 14 -4.69 -4.46 13.57
C ASN A 14 -5.26 -5.87 13.32
N SER A 15 -5.25 -6.32 12.06
CA SER A 15 -5.86 -7.60 11.66
C SER A 15 -5.09 -8.85 12.12
N GLY A 16 -4.00 -8.70 12.87
CA GLY A 16 -3.16 -9.80 13.36
C GLY A 16 -2.26 -9.37 14.53
N THR A 17 -1.25 -10.18 14.84
CA THR A 17 -0.42 -10.03 16.04
C THR A 17 0.75 -9.05 15.89
N LEU A 18 0.98 -8.53 14.68
CA LEU A 18 2.06 -7.58 14.41
C LEU A 18 1.66 -6.17 14.82
N GLU A 19 2.64 -5.28 14.88
CA GLU A 19 2.40 -3.85 14.99
C GLU A 19 1.40 -3.37 13.91
N GLN A 20 0.64 -2.32 14.24
CA GLN A 20 -0.36 -1.78 13.32
C GLN A 20 0.28 -1.48 11.95
N HIS A 21 -0.35 -1.95 10.89
CA HIS A 21 0.13 -1.87 9.49
C HIS A 21 1.42 -2.63 9.17
N GLY A 22 1.85 -3.54 10.06
CA GLY A 22 3.09 -4.30 9.90
C GLY A 22 4.34 -3.41 9.92
N PHE A 23 5.45 -3.97 9.45
CA PHE A 23 6.78 -3.40 9.66
C PHE A 23 7.42 -2.79 8.42
N ALA A 24 6.90 -3.04 7.20
CA ALA A 24 7.58 -2.62 5.96
C ALA A 24 7.85 -1.11 5.86
N ARG A 25 6.93 -0.27 6.39
CA ARG A 25 7.08 1.19 6.49
C ARG A 25 8.15 1.66 7.47
N ASN A 26 8.63 0.77 8.34
CA ASN A 26 9.62 1.01 9.39
C ASN A 26 10.97 0.36 9.05
N ARG A 27 11.17 -0.08 7.80
CA ARG A 27 12.42 -0.69 7.33
C ARG A 27 13.06 0.15 6.24
N ILE A 28 14.37 0.02 6.12
CA ILE A 28 15.14 0.61 5.02
C ILE A 28 15.07 -0.37 3.85
N TRP A 29 14.68 0.13 2.68
CA TRP A 29 14.64 -0.64 1.44
C TRP A 29 15.95 -0.45 0.69
N ALA A 30 16.46 -1.52 0.10
CA ALA A 30 17.64 -1.47 -0.75
C ALA A 30 17.23 -1.19 -2.20
N LEU A 31 18.15 -0.65 -3.01
CA LEU A 31 17.99 -0.65 -4.47
C LEU A 31 18.06 -2.09 -4.98
N ASP A 32 17.14 -2.49 -5.86
CA ASP A 32 17.16 -3.81 -6.49
C ASP A 32 18.07 -3.76 -7.73
N GLU A 33 19.30 -4.27 -7.59
CA GLU A 33 20.25 -4.37 -8.70
C GLU A 33 19.83 -5.43 -9.72
N GLU A 34 19.08 -6.46 -9.30
CA GLU A 34 18.52 -7.51 -10.14
C GLU A 34 17.19 -7.08 -10.79
N HIS A 35 17.20 -5.88 -11.39
CA HIS A 35 16.03 -5.32 -12.02
C HIS A 35 15.67 -6.08 -13.32
N PRO A 36 14.40 -6.47 -13.52
CA PRO A 36 13.95 -6.92 -14.83
C PRO A 36 14.24 -5.81 -15.86
N PRO A 37 14.78 -6.14 -17.05
CA PRO A 37 15.15 -5.13 -18.04
C PRO A 37 13.95 -4.21 -18.33
N LEU A 38 14.21 -2.90 -18.31
CA LEU A 38 13.21 -1.93 -18.76
C LEU A 38 12.96 -2.20 -20.24
N ASN A 39 11.69 -2.27 -20.66
CA ASN A 39 11.35 -2.34 -22.07
C ASN A 39 11.78 -1.01 -22.72
N GLN A 40 12.96 -1.00 -23.35
CA GLN A 40 13.56 0.18 -23.98
C GLN A 40 12.72 0.75 -25.15
N ASN A 41 11.69 0.02 -25.59
CA ASN A 41 10.76 0.46 -26.63
C ASN A 41 9.66 1.43 -26.16
N ASP A 42 9.54 1.69 -24.85
CA ASP A 42 8.70 2.79 -24.38
C ASP A 42 9.45 4.10 -24.63
N ASN A 43 9.17 4.70 -25.80
CA ASN A 43 9.70 5.98 -26.27
C ASN A 43 9.28 7.18 -25.38
N ASN A 44 8.69 6.92 -24.22
CA ASN A 44 8.26 7.90 -23.25
C ASN A 44 9.26 7.87 -22.08
N SER A 45 10.04 8.94 -21.90
CA SER A 45 11.09 8.95 -20.87
C SER A 45 10.47 8.78 -19.48
N LYS A 46 10.63 7.59 -18.94
CA LYS A 46 10.10 7.19 -17.64
C LYS A 46 11.26 7.12 -16.65
N ALA A 47 11.20 7.93 -15.60
CA ALA A 47 12.11 7.76 -14.47
C ALA A 47 11.58 6.61 -13.62
N SER A 48 12.42 5.64 -13.29
CA SER A 48 12.02 4.50 -12.46
C SER A 48 13.11 4.09 -11.49
N VAL A 49 12.69 3.59 -10.33
CA VAL A 49 13.56 2.96 -9.34
C VAL A 49 12.93 1.66 -8.89
N ASP A 50 13.75 0.62 -8.77
CA ASP A 50 13.37 -0.66 -8.19
C ASP A 50 13.96 -0.78 -6.79
N LEU A 51 13.11 -1.13 -5.83
CA LEU A 51 13.44 -1.28 -4.43
C LEU A 51 13.13 -2.70 -3.98
N ILE A 52 13.90 -3.20 -3.02
CA ILE A 52 13.70 -4.52 -2.43
C ILE A 52 13.80 -4.48 -0.91
N LEU A 53 12.87 -5.18 -0.25
CA LEU A 53 12.87 -5.47 1.17
C LEU A 53 12.98 -6.98 1.37
N LYS A 54 13.95 -7.39 2.17
CA LYS A 54 14.14 -8.76 2.66
C LYS A 54 14.00 -8.77 4.19
N PRO A 55 13.55 -9.87 4.80
CA PRO A 55 13.41 -9.94 6.25
C PRO A 55 14.77 -9.78 6.94
N SER A 56 14.81 -8.96 7.99
CA SER A 56 15.90 -8.95 8.96
C SER A 56 15.73 -10.07 10.00
N GLU A 57 16.77 -10.31 10.80
CA GLU A 57 16.67 -11.26 11.91
C GLU A 57 15.56 -10.90 12.91
N ASP A 58 15.32 -9.60 13.14
CA ASP A 58 14.25 -9.14 14.03
C ASP A 58 12.85 -9.35 13.41
N ASP A 59 12.72 -9.17 12.09
CA ASP A 59 11.46 -9.47 11.39
C ASP A 59 11.11 -10.95 11.53
N LEU A 60 12.09 -11.84 11.39
CA LEU A 60 11.91 -13.29 11.51
C LEU A 60 11.54 -13.73 12.93
N LYS A 61 11.87 -12.96 13.98
CA LYS A 61 11.44 -13.24 15.36
C LYS A 61 9.92 -13.02 15.52
N CYS A 62 9.38 -11.99 14.90
CA CYS A 62 7.96 -11.61 15.03
C CYS A 62 7.08 -12.26 13.95
N TRP A 63 7.62 -12.47 12.75
CA TRP A 63 6.94 -13.05 11.60
C TRP A 63 7.90 -14.00 10.87
N PRO A 64 7.94 -15.29 11.24
CA PRO A 64 8.97 -16.25 10.83
C PRO A 64 8.79 -16.79 9.41
N HIS A 65 8.63 -15.89 8.44
CA HIS A 65 8.44 -16.20 7.03
C HIS A 65 9.49 -15.52 6.17
N GLY A 66 10.13 -16.30 5.30
CA GLY A 66 11.05 -15.75 4.32
C GLY A 66 10.29 -15.17 3.14
N PHE A 67 10.52 -13.90 2.87
CA PHE A 67 9.92 -13.20 1.75
C PHE A 67 10.94 -12.33 1.02
N GLU A 68 10.62 -11.96 -0.21
CA GLU A 68 11.20 -10.80 -0.88
C GLU A 68 10.07 -9.91 -1.35
N PHE A 69 10.09 -8.65 -0.94
CA PHE A 69 9.13 -7.66 -1.39
C PHE A 69 9.86 -6.67 -2.29
N ARG A 70 9.59 -6.75 -3.60
CA ARG A 70 10.07 -5.80 -4.60
C ARG A 70 9.01 -4.74 -4.91
N LEU A 71 9.44 -3.49 -5.01
CA LEU A 71 8.60 -2.34 -5.38
C LEU A 71 9.26 -1.58 -6.53
N ARG A 72 8.57 -1.49 -7.66
CA ARG A 72 8.92 -0.59 -8.76
C ARG A 72 8.14 0.71 -8.63
N VAL A 73 8.84 1.83 -8.50
CA VAL A 73 8.25 3.17 -8.57
C VAL A 73 8.60 3.75 -9.93
N SER A 74 7.64 4.39 -10.60
CA SER A 74 7.90 5.03 -11.87
C SER A 74 7.10 6.29 -12.09
N LEU A 75 7.73 7.30 -12.66
CA LEU A 75 7.13 8.58 -13.03
C LEU A 75 7.28 8.81 -14.53
N THR A 76 6.16 9.09 -15.19
CA THR A 76 6.13 9.46 -16.60
C THR A 76 6.19 10.98 -16.78
N LYS A 77 6.59 11.45 -17.96
CA LYS A 77 6.59 12.88 -18.32
C LYS A 77 5.24 13.56 -18.13
N ASP A 78 4.16 12.83 -18.36
CA ASP A 78 2.78 13.34 -18.25
C ASP A 78 2.30 13.42 -16.79
N GLY A 79 3.18 13.15 -15.81
CA GLY A 79 2.88 13.25 -14.38
C GLY A 79 2.31 11.97 -13.76
N ASN A 80 2.13 10.89 -14.53
CA ASN A 80 1.60 9.64 -13.97
C ASN A 80 2.66 8.95 -13.10
N LEU A 81 2.32 8.73 -11.83
CA LEU A 81 3.06 7.92 -10.87
C LEU A 81 2.48 6.51 -10.83
N SER A 82 3.32 5.49 -11.02
CA SER A 82 2.95 4.07 -10.94
C SER A 82 3.77 3.34 -9.89
N LEU A 83 3.12 2.52 -9.08
CA LEU A 83 3.74 1.68 -8.05
C LEU A 83 3.37 0.21 -8.29
N VAL A 84 4.35 -0.64 -8.58
CA VAL A 84 4.13 -2.07 -8.82
C VAL A 84 4.83 -2.87 -7.71
N SER A 85 4.04 -3.55 -6.89
CA SER A 85 4.53 -4.40 -5.79
C SER A 85 4.52 -5.87 -6.18
N ARG A 86 5.57 -6.60 -5.80
CA ARG A 86 5.70 -8.06 -5.98
C ARG A 86 6.25 -8.68 -4.71
N ILE A 87 5.50 -9.62 -4.13
CA ILE A 87 5.91 -10.36 -2.94
C ILE A 87 6.18 -11.81 -3.35
N ARG A 88 7.38 -12.30 -3.06
CA ARG A 88 7.82 -13.67 -3.32
C ARG A 88 8.01 -14.42 -2.00
N ASN A 89 7.43 -15.60 -1.88
CA ASN A 89 7.76 -16.55 -0.82
C ASN A 89 9.06 -17.29 -1.19
N VAL A 90 10.09 -17.18 -0.34
CA VAL A 90 11.41 -17.78 -0.61
C VAL A 90 11.74 -18.99 0.27
N ASN A 91 10.97 -19.25 1.33
CA ASN A 91 11.25 -20.32 2.29
C ASN A 91 10.40 -21.59 2.06
N GLY A 92 9.61 -21.65 0.98
CA GLY A 92 8.83 -22.82 0.56
C GLY A 92 7.64 -23.19 1.47
N LYS A 93 7.56 -22.65 2.69
CA LYS A 93 6.40 -22.78 3.58
C LYS A 93 5.34 -21.74 3.23
N PRO A 94 4.08 -22.12 2.96
CA PRO A 94 3.01 -21.16 2.73
C PRO A 94 2.87 -20.16 3.88
N PHE A 95 2.53 -18.92 3.57
CA PHE A 95 2.18 -17.89 4.54
C PHE A 95 1.06 -16.99 4.00
N SER A 96 0.28 -16.43 4.91
CA SER A 96 -0.76 -15.45 4.60
C SER A 96 -0.26 -14.05 4.97
N PHE A 97 -0.64 -13.06 4.18
CA PHE A 97 -0.35 -11.67 4.44
C PHE A 97 -1.48 -10.78 3.91
N SER A 98 -1.50 -9.54 4.38
CA SER A 98 -2.24 -8.44 3.75
C SER A 98 -1.27 -7.35 3.35
N PHE A 99 -1.66 -6.58 2.35
CA PHE A 99 -0.85 -5.52 1.79
C PHE A 99 -1.74 -4.33 1.42
N GLY A 100 -1.24 -3.12 1.59
CA GLY A 100 -1.92 -1.91 1.13
C GLY A 100 -0.98 -0.72 0.98
N TYR A 101 -1.29 0.16 0.04
CA TYR A 101 -0.70 1.49 -0.06
C TYR A 101 -1.55 2.47 0.73
N HIS A 102 -0.97 3.09 1.76
CA HIS A 102 -1.68 4.06 2.61
C HIS A 102 -1.54 5.48 2.04
N THR A 103 -1.95 5.68 0.79
CA THR A 103 -1.73 6.91 0.03
C THR A 103 -2.41 8.12 0.68
N TYR A 104 -1.63 9.16 0.99
CA TYR A 104 -2.15 10.48 1.37
C TYR A 104 -2.16 11.37 0.14
N LEU A 105 -3.35 11.73 -0.33
CA LEU A 105 -3.52 12.69 -1.43
C LEU A 105 -3.56 14.12 -0.87
N SER A 106 -2.80 15.01 -1.49
CA SER A 106 -2.85 16.43 -1.16
C SER A 106 -4.10 17.05 -1.76
N VAL A 107 -4.90 17.71 -0.93
CA VAL A 107 -6.13 18.41 -1.32
C VAL A 107 -6.10 19.82 -0.78
N SER A 108 -6.79 20.75 -1.46
CA SER A 108 -6.83 22.16 -1.05
C SER A 108 -7.71 22.40 0.17
N ASP A 109 -8.91 21.85 0.16
CA ASP A 109 -9.90 21.93 1.24
C ASP A 109 -10.70 20.62 1.28
N ILE A 110 -10.70 19.94 2.42
CA ILE A 110 -11.37 18.64 2.58
C ILE A 110 -12.89 18.73 2.51
N SER A 111 -13.48 19.91 2.84
CA SER A 111 -14.93 20.11 2.80
C SER A 111 -15.50 20.14 1.37
N GLU A 112 -14.63 20.42 0.38
CA GLU A 112 -14.99 20.46 -1.04
C GLU A 112 -14.59 19.18 -1.79
N VAL A 113 -14.01 18.19 -1.10
CA VAL A 113 -13.58 16.93 -1.72
C VAL A 113 -14.75 15.95 -1.82
N ARG A 114 -14.82 15.29 -2.98
CA ARG A 114 -15.75 14.21 -3.28
C ARG A 114 -14.97 13.01 -3.80
N ILE A 115 -15.26 11.81 -3.27
CA ILE A 115 -14.77 10.54 -3.83
C ILE A 115 -15.93 9.82 -4.52
N GLU A 116 -15.77 9.57 -5.82
CA GLU A 116 -16.76 8.92 -6.69
C GLU A 116 -16.28 7.51 -7.09
N GLY A 117 -17.18 6.66 -7.60
CA GLY A 117 -16.86 5.31 -8.08
C GLY A 117 -16.85 4.23 -7.00
N LEU A 118 -17.40 4.55 -5.82
CA LEU A 118 -17.55 3.63 -4.69
C LEU A 118 -19.03 3.37 -4.35
N GLU A 119 -19.96 3.90 -5.15
CA GLU A 119 -21.39 3.67 -5.00
C GLU A 119 -21.72 2.18 -5.02
N THR A 120 -22.70 1.78 -4.21
CA THR A 120 -23.19 0.40 -4.05
C THR A 120 -22.19 -0.61 -3.48
N LEU A 121 -20.97 -0.20 -3.11
CA LEU A 121 -20.01 -1.06 -2.47
C LEU A 121 -20.29 -1.23 -0.97
N ASP A 122 -20.13 -2.46 -0.48
CA ASP A 122 -20.12 -2.75 0.94
C ASP A 122 -18.81 -2.27 1.57
N TYR A 123 -18.89 -1.66 2.76
CA TYR A 123 -17.73 -1.28 3.56
C TYR A 123 -17.95 -1.60 5.04
N LEU A 124 -16.85 -1.69 5.79
CA LEU A 124 -16.83 -1.80 7.24
C LEU A 124 -16.45 -0.45 7.86
N ASP A 125 -17.32 0.12 8.67
CA ASP A 125 -17.02 1.37 9.39
C ASP A 125 -16.24 1.08 10.67
N ASN A 126 -14.96 1.47 10.71
CA ASN A 126 -14.14 1.26 11.90
C ASN A 126 -14.50 2.19 13.08
N LEU A 127 -15.29 3.24 12.87
CA LEU A 127 -15.82 4.08 13.95
C LEU A 127 -17.05 3.42 14.60
N SER A 128 -17.80 2.63 13.81
CA SER A 128 -18.96 1.85 14.26
C SER A 128 -18.62 0.38 14.52
N GLN A 129 -17.47 0.12 15.15
CA GLN A 129 -17.03 -1.24 15.53
C GLN A 129 -16.99 -2.27 14.37
N ARG A 130 -16.70 -1.81 13.15
CA ARG A 130 -16.71 -2.61 11.91
C ARG A 130 -18.09 -3.14 11.54
N GLU A 131 -19.15 -2.42 11.87
CA GLU A 131 -20.47 -2.65 11.29
C GLU A 131 -20.41 -2.47 9.78
N ARG A 132 -21.18 -3.31 9.07
CA ARG A 132 -21.23 -3.32 7.61
C ARG A 132 -22.33 -2.39 7.13
N PHE A 133 -21.96 -1.55 6.17
CA PHE A 133 -22.87 -0.67 5.45
C PHE A 133 -22.66 -0.83 3.95
N THR A 134 -23.58 -0.29 3.15
CA THR A 134 -23.46 -0.22 1.69
C THR A 134 -23.53 1.25 1.29
N GLU A 135 -22.56 1.74 0.54
CA GLU A 135 -22.55 3.13 0.07
C GLU A 135 -23.74 3.40 -0.86
N GLN A 136 -24.54 4.42 -0.55
CA GLN A 136 -25.76 4.77 -1.29
C GLN A 136 -25.65 6.12 -2.01
N GLY A 137 -24.72 6.98 -1.62
CA GLY A 137 -24.51 8.28 -2.22
C GLY A 137 -23.72 8.17 -3.53
N ASP A 138 -23.94 9.15 -4.42
CA ASP A 138 -23.17 9.28 -5.68
C ASP A 138 -21.69 9.60 -5.42
N ALA A 139 -21.37 10.14 -4.23
CA ALA A 139 -20.02 10.44 -3.80
C ALA A 139 -19.92 10.45 -2.27
N ILE A 140 -18.74 10.07 -1.77
CA ILE A 140 -18.37 10.24 -0.36
C ILE A 140 -17.86 11.67 -0.17
N THR A 141 -18.43 12.36 0.82
CA THR A 141 -17.99 13.68 1.31
C THR A 141 -17.47 13.58 2.75
N PHE A 142 -16.79 14.62 3.22
CA PHE A 142 -16.08 14.60 4.50
C PHE A 142 -16.53 15.73 5.42
N GLU A 143 -17.62 15.50 6.16
CA GLU A 143 -18.14 16.45 7.17
C GLU A 143 -17.68 16.13 8.60
N SER A 144 -17.14 14.92 8.80
CA SER A 144 -16.62 14.44 10.08
C SER A 144 -15.52 13.39 9.87
N GLU A 145 -15.04 12.77 10.95
CA GLU A 145 -14.08 11.67 10.85
C GLU A 145 -14.69 10.50 10.07
N VAL A 146 -13.96 9.99 9.07
CA VAL A 146 -14.36 8.84 8.25
C VAL A 146 -13.26 7.80 8.31
N LYS A 147 -13.61 6.54 8.56
CA LYS A 147 -12.64 5.44 8.65
C LYS A 147 -13.22 4.11 8.14
N ASN A 148 -13.43 4.03 6.84
CA ASN A 148 -14.04 2.88 6.17
C ASN A 148 -12.97 1.94 5.59
N VAL A 149 -13.26 0.63 5.55
CA VAL A 149 -12.45 -0.42 4.90
C VAL A 149 -13.31 -1.30 4.02
#